data_AF-A0A936V182-F1
#
_entry.id   AF-A0A936V182-F1
#
_cell.length_a   1.000
_cell.length_b   1.000
_cell.length_c   1.000
_cell.angle_alpha   90.00
_cell.angle_beta   90.00
_cell.angle_gamma   90.00
#
_symmetry.space_group_name_H-M   'P 1'
#
loop_
_entity.id
_entity.type
_entity.pdbx_description
1 polymer ?
#
loop_
_entity_poly.entity_id
_entity_poly.type
_entity_poly.pdbx_seq_one_letter_code
_entity_poly.pdbx_strand_id
1 'polypeptide(L)'
;MPKKSPLDSFITREPKEALDEGLINKDEYKEFKKSISIRIYYPRWVELDKLMPNKPVSVTDKAKKVVTITNGIPDSSILKILDRTGWEKATIVADVTGSMYKYTAQLLLWIKASPVGSLSKNFVFFNDGNNMPDKDKKLGSTGGIYFRSCNSYTEVENLMKSTMLKGAGGDYPENNIEALLKAEKAFPATEFQVMIADNWAAIKDKILWQHLTKPVRIIVCGATEFNVHIDYLNLARKTNGSVHLMESDLYNLSGLKEGEILQVGKNRFVVKNGMFVETGYEYEK
;
A
#
# COMPACT_ATOMS: atom_id res chain seq x y z
N MET A 1 3.43 27.93 -5.97
CA MET A 1 3.35 26.51 -5.54
C MET A 1 4.74 26.08 -5.07
N PRO A 2 4.86 25.34 -3.96
CA PRO A 2 6.15 24.83 -3.51
C PRO A 2 6.80 23.95 -4.60
N LYS A 3 8.15 23.98 -4.69
CA LYS A 3 8.90 23.11 -5.62
C LYS A 3 8.64 21.65 -5.24
N LYS A 4 7.85 20.94 -6.06
CA LYS A 4 7.54 19.52 -5.88
C LYS A 4 8.81 18.67 -6.01
N SER A 5 9.02 17.78 -5.06
CA SER A 5 10.05 16.75 -5.06
C SER A 5 9.56 15.50 -5.79
N PRO A 6 10.45 14.73 -6.45
CA PRO A 6 10.16 13.37 -6.90
C PRO A 6 9.77 12.39 -5.78
N LEU A 7 10.01 12.74 -4.51
CA LEU A 7 9.66 11.94 -3.34
C LEU A 7 8.33 12.34 -2.67
N ASP A 8 7.72 13.47 -3.08
CA ASP A 8 6.43 13.88 -2.51
C ASP A 8 5.32 12.94 -3.00
N SER A 9 4.34 12.67 -2.15
CA SER A 9 3.21 11.80 -2.48
C SER A 9 1.92 12.61 -2.65
N PHE A 10 0.94 11.97 -3.26
CA PHE A 10 -0.42 12.47 -3.28
C PHE A 10 -1.33 11.35 -2.84
N ILE A 11 -2.22 11.65 -1.91
CA ILE A 11 -3.25 10.71 -1.48
C ILE A 11 -4.53 11.10 -2.21
N THR A 12 -5.14 10.14 -2.88
CA THR A 12 -6.48 10.34 -3.46
C THR A 12 -7.51 9.87 -2.43
N ARG A 13 -8.62 10.58 -2.25
CA ARG A 13 -9.73 10.15 -1.38
C ARG A 13 -11.05 10.64 -1.93
N GLU A 14 -12.13 9.93 -1.64
CA GLU A 14 -13.46 10.52 -1.74
C GLU A 14 -13.57 11.72 -0.78
N PRO A 15 -14.22 12.84 -1.17
CA PRO A 15 -14.24 14.04 -0.34
C PRO A 15 -14.80 13.79 1.08
N LYS A 16 -15.79 12.90 1.19
CA LYS A 16 -16.39 12.57 2.48
C LYS A 16 -15.46 11.75 3.36
N GLU A 17 -14.79 10.75 2.79
CA GLU A 17 -13.78 9.96 3.50
C GLU A 17 -12.63 10.85 3.97
N ALA A 18 -12.13 11.75 3.12
CA ALA A 18 -11.09 12.70 3.51
C ALA A 18 -11.50 13.60 4.68
N LEU A 19 -12.77 14.00 4.78
CA LEU A 19 -13.29 14.77 5.92
C LEU A 19 -13.36 13.91 7.19
N ASP A 20 -13.87 12.69 7.07
CA ASP A 20 -14.01 11.75 8.19
C ASP A 20 -12.63 11.33 8.73
N GLU A 21 -11.64 11.25 7.85
CA GLU A 21 -10.21 10.99 8.11
C GLU A 21 -9.43 12.24 8.58
N GLY A 22 -10.06 13.42 8.59
CA GLY A 22 -9.42 14.68 9.00
C GLY A 22 -8.35 15.20 8.06
N LEU A 23 -8.25 14.68 6.83
CA LEU A 23 -7.32 15.11 5.79
C LEU A 23 -7.73 16.46 5.16
N ILE A 24 -9.00 16.81 5.28
CA ILE A 24 -9.55 18.13 4.90
C ILE A 24 -10.45 18.66 6.00
N ASN A 25 -10.61 19.98 6.07
CA ASN A 25 -11.56 20.62 6.98
C ASN A 25 -12.97 20.73 6.35
N LYS A 26 -13.96 21.15 7.16
CA LYS A 26 -15.37 21.26 6.73
C LYS A 26 -15.58 22.24 5.58
N ASP A 27 -14.75 23.27 5.46
CA ASP A 27 -14.90 24.28 4.40
C ASP A 27 -14.28 23.78 3.08
N GLU A 28 -13.12 23.13 3.14
CA GLU A 28 -12.54 22.39 2.00
C GLU A 28 -13.50 21.30 1.51
N TYR A 29 -14.14 20.55 2.41
CA TYR A 29 -15.15 19.57 2.02
C TYR A 29 -16.31 20.20 1.25
N LYS A 30 -16.80 21.39 1.65
CA LYS A 30 -17.90 22.06 0.91
C LYS A 30 -17.51 22.40 -0.52
N GLU A 31 -16.23 22.74 -0.74
CA GLU A 31 -15.68 23.04 -2.05
C GLU A 31 -15.63 21.79 -2.93
N PHE A 32 -15.20 20.66 -2.36
CA PHE A 32 -14.96 19.44 -3.13
C PHE A 32 -16.04 18.36 -3.03
N LYS A 33 -17.13 18.55 -2.28
CA LYS A 33 -18.18 17.53 -2.05
C LYS A 33 -18.87 16.99 -3.32
N LYS A 34 -18.71 17.67 -4.46
CA LYS A 34 -19.25 17.24 -5.75
C LYS A 34 -18.24 16.46 -6.60
N SER A 35 -16.98 16.43 -6.18
CA SER A 35 -15.91 15.69 -6.85
C SER A 35 -16.04 14.20 -6.53
N ILE A 36 -15.71 13.36 -7.50
CA ILE A 36 -15.59 11.90 -7.33
C ILE A 36 -14.34 11.57 -6.50
N SER A 37 -13.32 12.41 -6.54
CA SER A 37 -12.21 12.29 -5.61
C SER A 37 -11.50 13.62 -5.49
N ILE A 38 -10.81 13.79 -4.38
CA ILE A 38 -9.82 14.84 -4.20
C ILE A 38 -8.44 14.25 -4.11
N ARG A 39 -7.47 15.04 -4.57
CA ARG A 39 -6.07 14.69 -4.54
C ARG A 39 -5.35 15.60 -3.56
N ILE A 40 -4.96 15.04 -2.43
CA ILE A 40 -4.37 15.75 -1.31
C ILE A 40 -2.86 15.66 -1.47
N TYR A 41 -2.22 16.82 -1.62
CA TYR A 41 -0.77 16.90 -1.72
C TYR A 41 -0.15 16.58 -0.37
N TYR A 42 0.73 15.60 -0.37
CA TYR A 42 1.43 15.14 0.82
C TYR A 42 2.93 15.40 0.61
N PRO A 43 3.42 16.62 0.91
CA PRO A 43 4.83 16.95 0.75
C PRO A 43 5.68 16.03 1.63
N ARG A 44 6.92 15.75 1.21
CA ARG A 44 7.95 15.22 2.11
C ARG A 44 7.84 15.95 3.44
N TRP A 45 7.62 15.18 4.50
CA TRP A 45 7.45 15.68 5.85
C TRP A 45 8.57 16.68 6.17
N VAL A 46 8.13 17.89 6.47
CA VAL A 46 8.91 19.06 6.88
C VAL A 46 9.64 18.76 8.19
N GLU A 47 10.75 19.47 8.42
CA GLU A 47 11.58 19.43 9.64
C GLU A 47 10.76 19.44 10.95
N LEU A 48 11.33 18.73 11.94
CA LEU A 48 10.78 18.30 13.23
C LEU A 48 10.07 19.38 14.07
N ASP A 49 10.30 20.67 13.80
CA ASP A 49 10.00 21.76 14.73
C ASP A 49 8.59 22.35 14.61
N LYS A 50 7.72 21.82 13.73
CA LYS A 50 6.36 22.35 13.50
C LYS A 50 5.21 21.48 14.03
N LEU A 51 5.51 20.44 14.81
CA LEU A 51 4.56 19.38 15.20
C LEU A 51 3.83 19.58 16.55
N MET A 52 3.68 20.80 17.06
CA MET A 52 2.78 21.03 18.21
C MET A 52 1.59 21.92 17.83
N PRO A 53 0.36 21.39 17.97
CA PRO A 53 -0.77 22.17 18.46
C PRO A 53 -1.24 21.69 19.84
N ASN A 54 -1.78 22.64 20.59
CA ASN A 54 -2.16 22.54 22.00
C ASN A 54 -3.48 21.78 22.24
N LYS A 55 -3.47 21.02 23.36
CA LYS A 55 -4.54 20.45 24.22
C LYS A 55 -5.07 19.02 23.92
N PRO A 56 -5.27 18.21 24.99
CA PRO A 56 -5.76 16.84 24.90
C PRO A 56 -7.30 16.77 24.86
N VAL A 57 -7.85 15.74 24.19
CA VAL A 57 -9.27 15.39 24.26
C VAL A 57 -9.41 13.93 24.74
N SER A 58 -10.25 13.75 25.75
CA SER A 58 -10.62 12.47 26.37
C SER A 58 -11.71 11.73 25.58
N VAL A 59 -11.64 10.40 25.54
CA VAL A 59 -12.64 9.53 24.88
C VAL A 59 -13.43 8.73 25.92
N THR A 60 -14.75 8.63 25.73
CA THR A 60 -15.64 7.66 26.40
C THR A 60 -16.50 6.92 25.38
N ASP A 61 -16.63 5.61 25.56
CA ASP A 61 -17.37 4.67 24.70
C ASP A 61 -18.91 4.75 24.80
N LYS A 62 -19.60 4.48 23.68
CA LYS A 62 -20.71 3.51 23.59
C LYS A 62 -21.22 3.25 22.15
N ALA A 63 -21.76 2.05 21.95
CA ALA A 63 -22.09 1.41 20.68
C ALA A 63 -23.44 1.82 20.05
N LYS A 64 -23.57 1.62 18.71
CA LYS A 64 -24.77 1.09 18.04
C LYS A 64 -24.47 0.54 16.64
N LYS A 65 -25.16 -0.55 16.30
CA LYS A 65 -25.06 -1.36 15.08
C LYS A 65 -26.21 -1.01 14.13
N VAL A 66 -25.93 -0.78 12.85
CA VAL A 66 -26.78 -1.13 11.68
C VAL A 66 -25.83 -1.32 10.50
N VAL A 67 -25.86 -2.49 9.84
CA VAL A 67 -25.20 -2.68 8.54
C VAL A 67 -26.25 -3.18 7.56
N THR A 68 -26.68 -2.29 6.68
CA THR A 68 -27.40 -2.64 5.46
C THR A 68 -26.35 -3.10 4.45
N ILE A 69 -26.35 -4.38 4.08
CA ILE A 69 -25.51 -4.87 2.99
C ILE A 69 -26.21 -4.52 1.69
N THR A 70 -25.81 -3.41 1.08
CA THR A 70 -26.10 -3.11 -0.33
C THR A 70 -24.93 -3.58 -1.18
N ASN A 71 -25.21 -4.53 -2.06
CA ASN A 71 -24.32 -5.19 -3.01
C ASN A 71 -23.14 -4.36 -3.55
N GLY A 72 -21.94 -4.92 -3.42
CA GLY A 72 -20.89 -4.87 -4.43
C GLY A 72 -20.35 -6.29 -4.54
N ILE A 73 -19.96 -6.74 -5.75
CA ILE A 73 -19.16 -7.96 -5.86
C ILE A 73 -17.97 -7.78 -4.90
N PRO A 74 -17.72 -8.70 -3.95
CA PRO A 74 -16.57 -8.58 -3.08
C PRO A 74 -15.34 -8.37 -3.96
N ASP A 75 -14.55 -7.33 -3.66
CA ASP A 75 -13.25 -7.17 -4.28
C ASP A 75 -12.53 -8.52 -4.22
N SER A 76 -12.13 -9.05 -5.38
CA SER A 76 -11.52 -10.36 -5.53
C SER A 76 -10.10 -10.26 -6.10
N SER A 77 -9.50 -9.07 -6.01
CA SER A 77 -8.23 -8.74 -6.66
C SER A 77 -7.13 -9.73 -6.29
N ILE A 78 -6.96 -10.04 -4.99
CA ILE A 78 -5.91 -10.97 -4.56
C ILE A 78 -6.15 -12.36 -5.13
N LEU A 79 -7.39 -12.85 -5.07
CA LEU A 79 -7.74 -14.18 -5.59
C LEU A 79 -7.44 -14.25 -7.10
N LYS A 80 -7.95 -13.30 -7.88
CA LYS A 80 -7.77 -13.25 -9.33
C LYS A 80 -6.31 -13.12 -9.74
N ILE A 81 -5.55 -12.26 -9.07
CA ILE A 81 -4.15 -12.01 -9.40
C ILE A 81 -3.29 -13.24 -9.05
N LEU A 82 -3.46 -13.81 -7.86
CA LEU A 82 -2.67 -14.98 -7.46
C LEU A 82 -3.02 -16.23 -8.29
N ASP A 83 -4.29 -16.40 -8.68
CA ASP A 83 -4.72 -17.49 -9.55
C ASP A 83 -4.07 -17.41 -10.94
N ARG A 84 -4.04 -16.23 -11.57
CA ARG A 84 -3.50 -16.09 -12.93
C ARG A 84 -1.98 -16.00 -13.02
N THR A 85 -1.28 -15.62 -11.95
CA THR A 85 0.16 -15.33 -12.02
C THR A 85 1.03 -16.56 -11.87
N GLY A 86 0.57 -17.60 -11.17
CA GLY A 86 1.29 -18.88 -11.02
C GLY A 86 2.69 -18.73 -10.43
N TRP A 87 2.94 -17.69 -9.62
CA TRP A 87 4.25 -17.41 -9.05
C TRP A 87 4.71 -18.52 -8.11
N GLU A 88 6.00 -18.83 -8.10
CA GLU A 88 6.59 -19.80 -7.18
C GLU A 88 7.87 -19.23 -6.56
N LYS A 89 8.33 -19.82 -5.45
CA LYS A 89 9.57 -19.45 -4.73
C LYS A 89 9.64 -17.97 -4.31
N ALA A 90 8.50 -17.33 -4.16
CA ALA A 90 8.40 -15.96 -3.68
C ALA A 90 8.45 -15.90 -2.15
N THR A 91 8.69 -14.70 -1.60
CA THR A 91 8.27 -14.34 -0.24
C THR A 91 7.06 -13.43 -0.35
N ILE A 92 5.97 -13.75 0.34
CA ILE A 92 4.79 -12.88 0.43
C ILE A 92 5.06 -11.85 1.54
N VAL A 93 5.02 -10.57 1.19
CA VAL A 93 5.12 -9.43 2.09
C VAL A 93 3.79 -8.69 2.03
N ALA A 94 3.00 -8.69 3.10
CA ALA A 94 1.67 -8.09 3.06
C ALA A 94 1.44 -7.07 4.16
N ASP A 95 0.84 -5.96 3.75
CA ASP A 95 0.20 -4.99 4.62
C ASP A 95 -1.00 -5.65 5.29
N VAL A 96 -1.04 -5.63 6.63
CA VAL A 96 -2.14 -6.15 7.43
C VAL A 96 -2.75 -5.08 8.35
N THR A 97 -2.63 -3.81 7.98
CA THR A 97 -3.31 -2.69 8.64
C THR A 97 -4.83 -2.77 8.50
N GLY A 98 -5.55 -1.90 9.22
CA GLY A 98 -7.01 -1.95 9.30
C GLY A 98 -7.72 -1.86 7.95
N SER A 99 -7.24 -1.01 7.03
CA SER A 99 -7.81 -0.86 5.69
C SER A 99 -7.69 -2.13 4.84
N MET A 100 -6.68 -2.96 5.14
CA MET A 100 -6.39 -4.20 4.43
C MET A 100 -7.23 -5.40 4.88
N TYR A 101 -8.18 -5.26 5.83
CA TYR A 101 -8.97 -6.38 6.38
C TYR A 101 -9.64 -7.26 5.30
N LYS A 102 -10.27 -6.66 4.28
CA LYS A 102 -10.95 -7.42 3.22
C LYS A 102 -9.97 -8.15 2.29
N TYR A 103 -8.76 -7.64 2.15
CA TYR A 103 -7.69 -8.18 1.31
C TYR A 103 -6.93 -9.29 2.03
N THR A 104 -6.63 -9.10 3.32
CA THR A 104 -6.05 -10.14 4.18
C THR A 104 -6.96 -11.36 4.28
N ALA A 105 -8.29 -11.17 4.35
CA ALA A 105 -9.26 -12.26 4.27
C ALA A 105 -9.19 -13.04 2.94
N GLN A 106 -9.02 -12.35 1.81
CA GLN A 106 -8.82 -13.00 0.50
C GLN A 106 -7.51 -13.78 0.45
N LEU A 107 -6.42 -13.21 0.99
CA LEU A 107 -5.13 -13.88 1.05
C LEU A 107 -5.25 -15.19 1.85
N LEU A 108 -5.89 -15.15 3.02
CA LEU A 108 -6.15 -16.36 3.81
C LEU A 108 -7.02 -17.38 3.07
N LEU A 109 -8.06 -16.91 2.37
CA LEU A 109 -8.91 -17.80 1.55
C LEU A 109 -8.09 -18.49 0.46
N TRP A 110 -7.24 -17.73 -0.25
CA TRP A 110 -6.34 -18.27 -1.27
C TRP A 110 -5.34 -19.28 -0.70
N ILE A 111 -4.74 -18.99 0.47
CA ILE A 111 -3.84 -19.90 1.20
C ILE A 111 -4.57 -21.17 1.65
N LYS A 112 -5.85 -21.08 2.00
CA LYS A 112 -6.65 -22.24 2.40
C LYS A 112 -7.01 -23.13 1.21
N ALA A 113 -7.24 -22.52 0.05
CA ALA A 113 -7.59 -23.22 -1.19
C ALA A 113 -6.36 -23.78 -1.93
N SER A 114 -5.19 -23.18 -1.73
CA SER A 114 -3.93 -23.57 -2.38
C SER A 114 -3.00 -24.30 -1.41
N PRO A 115 -2.30 -25.37 -1.81
CA PRO A 115 -1.34 -26.01 -0.94
C PRO A 115 -0.22 -25.03 -0.56
N VAL A 116 -0.05 -24.76 0.74
CA VAL A 116 1.04 -23.94 1.30
C VAL A 116 2.37 -24.58 0.91
N GLY A 117 3.04 -24.00 -0.09
CA GLY A 117 4.28 -24.54 -0.65
C GLY A 117 4.36 -24.58 -2.16
N SER A 118 3.26 -24.39 -2.90
CA SER A 118 3.33 -24.15 -4.35
C SER A 118 3.78 -22.73 -4.67
N LEU A 119 3.19 -21.72 -4.04
CA LEU A 119 3.49 -20.30 -4.34
C LEU A 119 4.59 -19.70 -3.43
N SER A 120 4.46 -19.88 -2.11
CA SER A 120 5.39 -19.40 -1.09
C SER A 120 5.23 -20.17 0.21
N LYS A 121 6.35 -20.40 0.90
CA LYS A 121 6.37 -20.80 2.31
C LYS A 121 6.74 -19.63 3.22
N ASN A 122 7.26 -18.54 2.68
CA ASN A 122 7.82 -17.43 3.42
C ASN A 122 6.81 -16.27 3.46
N PHE A 123 6.44 -15.87 4.66
CA PHE A 123 5.48 -14.79 4.90
C PHE A 123 6.09 -13.72 5.79
N VAL A 124 5.87 -12.47 5.41
CA VAL A 124 6.18 -11.27 6.18
C VAL A 124 4.92 -10.42 6.24
N PHE A 125 4.47 -10.07 7.43
CA PHE A 125 3.33 -9.18 7.64
C PHE A 125 3.77 -7.96 8.41
N PHE A 126 3.23 -6.80 8.06
CA PHE A 126 3.52 -5.54 8.74
C PHE A 126 2.25 -4.76 9.09
N ASN A 127 2.30 -4.04 10.20
CA ASN A 127 1.19 -3.28 10.77
C ASN A 127 1.55 -1.82 11.10
N ASP A 128 2.67 -1.35 10.53
CA ASP A 128 3.20 0.00 10.69
C ASP A 128 3.47 0.42 12.13
N GLY A 129 4.29 -0.39 12.80
CA GLY A 129 4.93 -0.01 14.05
C GLY A 129 4.20 -0.39 15.33
N ASN A 130 3.31 -1.39 15.32
CA ASN A 130 2.64 -1.89 16.52
C ASN A 130 1.87 -0.81 17.32
N ASN A 131 1.06 0.02 16.64
CA ASN A 131 0.37 1.16 17.26
C ASN A 131 1.31 2.17 17.95
N MET A 132 2.58 2.22 17.55
CA MET A 132 3.49 3.28 17.95
C MET A 132 2.90 4.63 17.52
N PRO A 133 2.88 5.65 18.39
CA PRO A 133 2.43 6.98 18.01
C PRO A 133 3.20 7.50 16.79
N ASP A 134 2.53 8.18 15.87
CA ASP A 134 3.12 8.55 14.58
C ASP A 134 4.39 9.40 14.71
N LYS A 135 4.42 10.29 15.69
CA LYS A 135 5.60 11.13 16.01
C LYS A 135 6.85 10.33 16.41
N ASP A 136 6.65 9.09 16.87
CA ASP A 136 7.72 8.22 17.36
C ASP A 136 8.18 7.22 16.27
N LYS A 137 7.45 7.12 15.15
CA LYS A 137 7.79 6.28 13.99
C LYS A 137 9.01 6.84 13.27
N LYS A 138 10.17 6.23 13.53
CA LYS A 138 11.44 6.61 12.90
C LYS A 138 11.73 5.73 11.69
N LEU A 139 11.91 6.35 10.52
CA LEU A 139 12.28 5.69 9.27
C LEU A 139 13.44 4.69 9.46
N GLY A 140 13.25 3.46 9.00
CA GLY A 140 14.22 2.36 9.14
C GLY A 140 14.13 1.61 10.48
N SER A 141 13.26 2.06 11.38
CA SER A 141 13.05 1.49 12.71
C SER A 141 11.59 1.58 13.18
N THR A 142 10.65 1.73 12.25
CA THR A 142 9.21 1.83 12.54
C THR A 142 8.73 0.56 13.25
N GLY A 143 9.23 -0.61 12.80
CA GLY A 143 8.90 -1.90 13.41
C GLY A 143 7.55 -2.43 12.97
N GLY A 144 6.89 -3.24 13.80
CA GLY A 144 5.60 -3.84 13.43
C GLY A 144 5.67 -4.92 12.35
N ILE A 145 6.87 -5.47 12.09
CA ILE A 145 7.12 -6.46 11.03
C ILE A 145 7.37 -7.82 11.67
N TYR A 146 6.61 -8.82 11.24
CA TYR A 146 6.71 -10.20 11.71
C TYR A 146 6.81 -11.15 10.53
N PHE A 147 7.63 -12.19 10.67
CA PHE A 147 7.89 -13.11 9.57
C PHE A 147 8.06 -14.54 10.05
N ARG A 148 7.73 -15.49 9.18
CA ARG A 148 7.92 -16.93 9.42
C ARG A 148 7.87 -17.70 8.10
N SER A 149 8.62 -18.81 8.04
CA SER A 149 8.34 -19.87 7.06
C SER A 149 7.21 -20.75 7.60
N CYS A 150 6.05 -20.72 6.94
CA CYS A 150 4.85 -21.44 7.34
C CYS A 150 4.66 -22.68 6.47
N ASN A 151 4.28 -23.80 7.09
CA ASN A 151 3.97 -25.07 6.42
C ASN A 151 2.48 -25.44 6.49
N SER A 152 1.66 -24.62 7.15
CA SER A 152 0.22 -24.84 7.26
C SER A 152 -0.55 -23.52 7.20
N TYR A 153 -1.83 -23.62 6.80
CA TYR A 153 -2.77 -22.49 6.86
C TYR A 153 -2.80 -21.86 8.26
N THR A 154 -2.88 -22.69 9.31
CA THR A 154 -2.96 -22.24 10.70
C THR A 154 -1.74 -21.41 11.13
N GLU A 155 -0.55 -21.76 10.66
CA GLU A 155 0.65 -20.96 10.95
C GLU A 155 0.60 -19.58 10.28
N VAL A 156 0.12 -19.50 9.04
CA VAL A 156 -0.03 -18.21 8.35
C VAL A 156 -1.12 -17.38 9.01
N GLU A 157 -2.26 -17.98 9.33
CA GLU A 157 -3.37 -17.32 10.02
C GLU A 157 -2.93 -16.77 11.38
N ASN A 158 -2.18 -17.54 12.17
CA ASN A 158 -1.67 -17.10 13.46
C ASN A 158 -0.65 -15.96 13.34
N LEU A 159 0.26 -16.03 12.37
CA LEU A 159 1.21 -14.95 12.08
C LEU A 159 0.46 -13.66 11.70
N MET A 160 -0.52 -13.76 10.82
CA MET A 160 -1.33 -12.64 10.37
C MET A 160 -2.12 -12.01 11.52
N LYS A 161 -2.92 -12.82 12.24
CA LYS A 161 -3.73 -12.36 13.38
C LYS A 161 -2.87 -11.72 14.46
N SER A 162 -1.76 -12.35 14.84
CA SER A 162 -0.87 -11.81 15.87
C SER A 162 -0.18 -10.51 15.45
N THR A 163 0.02 -10.29 14.14
CA THR A 163 0.52 -9.03 13.61
C THR A 163 -0.56 -7.96 13.67
N MET A 164 -1.77 -8.24 13.15
CA MET A 164 -2.91 -7.31 13.20
C MET A 164 -3.30 -6.89 14.62
N LEU A 165 -3.22 -7.79 15.60
CA LEU A 165 -3.57 -7.48 16.99
C LEU A 165 -2.60 -6.49 17.66
N LYS A 166 -1.40 -6.32 17.11
CA LYS A 166 -0.39 -5.41 17.67
C LYS A 166 -0.47 -4.01 17.08
N GLY A 167 -1.10 -3.84 15.92
CA GLY A 167 -1.07 -2.59 15.18
C GLY A 167 -2.12 -2.54 14.08
N ALA A 168 -2.68 -1.36 13.82
CA ALA A 168 -3.68 -1.18 12.76
C ALA A 168 -3.30 -0.09 11.73
N GLY A 169 -2.08 0.45 11.78
CA GLY A 169 -1.62 1.58 10.95
C GLY A 169 -1.32 2.84 11.76
N GLY A 170 -1.62 4.01 11.20
CA GLY A 170 -1.59 5.30 11.89
C GLY A 170 -1.76 6.47 10.94
N ASP A 171 -0.66 7.10 10.54
CA ASP A 171 -0.59 8.35 9.78
C ASP A 171 -0.97 8.26 8.29
N TYR A 172 -1.47 7.10 7.83
CA TYR A 172 -1.82 6.69 6.46
C TYR A 172 -0.68 6.16 5.56
N PRO A 173 0.51 6.78 5.44
CA PRO A 173 1.64 6.12 4.81
C PRO A 173 2.10 4.93 5.64
N GLU A 174 2.62 3.89 4.99
CA GLU A 174 2.98 2.63 5.65
C GLU A 174 4.47 2.28 5.44
N ASN A 175 5.03 1.43 6.30
CA ASN A 175 6.46 1.06 6.29
C ASN A 175 6.80 -0.14 5.37
N ASN A 176 6.36 -0.05 4.11
CA ASN A 176 6.49 -1.14 3.13
C ASN A 176 7.95 -1.55 2.87
N ILE A 177 8.88 -0.58 2.78
CA ILE A 177 10.27 -0.88 2.40
C ILE A 177 11.02 -1.56 3.54
N GLU A 178 10.80 -1.16 4.79
CA GLU A 178 11.32 -1.85 5.97
C GLU A 178 10.88 -3.32 5.97
N ALA A 179 9.61 -3.60 5.64
CA ALA A 179 9.09 -4.97 5.56
C ALA A 179 9.79 -5.78 4.47
N LEU A 180 10.01 -5.21 3.28
CA LEU A 180 10.74 -5.85 2.18
C LEU A 180 12.22 -6.10 2.54
N LEU A 181 12.88 -5.15 3.21
CA LEU A 181 14.27 -5.33 3.65
C LEU A 181 14.38 -6.43 4.72
N LYS A 182 13.40 -6.53 5.63
CA LYS A 182 13.33 -7.64 6.59
C LYS A 182 13.13 -8.98 5.88
N ALA A 183 12.30 -9.03 4.84
CA ALA A 183 12.08 -10.22 4.04
C ALA A 183 13.37 -10.68 3.33
N GLU A 184 14.13 -9.78 2.67
CA GLU A 184 15.42 -10.15 2.04
C GLU A 184 16.41 -10.72 3.05
N LYS A 185 16.47 -10.13 4.26
CA LYS A 185 17.35 -10.60 5.33
C LYS A 185 16.91 -11.96 5.90
N ALA A 186 15.60 -12.16 6.09
CA ALA A 186 15.05 -13.38 6.67
C ALA A 186 15.06 -14.55 5.67
N PHE A 187 14.87 -14.27 4.38
CA PHE A 187 14.68 -15.27 3.34
C PHE A 187 15.57 -14.99 2.11
N PRO A 188 16.91 -15.06 2.25
CA PRO A 188 17.84 -14.65 1.20
C PRO A 188 17.76 -15.50 -0.09
N ALA A 189 17.27 -16.74 0.03
CA ALA A 189 17.10 -17.69 -1.07
C ALA A 189 15.90 -17.38 -1.98
N THR A 190 15.02 -16.47 -1.59
CA THR A 190 13.88 -16.05 -2.42
C THR A 190 14.35 -15.36 -3.70
N GLU A 191 13.72 -15.70 -4.83
CA GLU A 191 14.05 -15.12 -6.14
C GLU A 191 13.46 -13.71 -6.31
N PHE A 192 12.24 -13.50 -5.83
CA PHE A 192 11.54 -12.21 -5.85
C PHE A 192 10.52 -12.11 -4.71
N GLN A 193 10.12 -10.90 -4.38
CA GLN A 193 9.14 -10.63 -3.33
C GLN A 193 7.80 -10.27 -3.95
N VAL A 194 6.70 -10.67 -3.30
CA VAL A 194 5.35 -10.26 -3.67
C VAL A 194 4.83 -9.34 -2.56
N MET A 195 4.75 -8.05 -2.86
CA MET A 195 4.17 -7.05 -1.96
C MET A 195 2.65 -7.00 -2.18
N ILE A 196 1.87 -7.10 -1.11
CA ILE A 196 0.42 -6.87 -1.14
C ILE A 196 0.15 -5.61 -0.32
N ALA A 197 -0.32 -4.54 -0.98
CA ALA A 197 -0.38 -3.22 -0.37
C ALA A 197 -1.64 -2.45 -0.75
N ASP A 198 -2.04 -1.53 0.11
CA ASP A 198 -3.19 -0.66 -0.08
C ASP A 198 -2.89 0.44 -1.12
N ASN A 199 -3.69 0.51 -2.19
CA ASN A 199 -3.62 1.58 -3.19
C ASN A 199 -3.82 2.99 -2.59
N TRP A 200 -4.46 3.06 -1.44
CA TRP A 200 -4.84 4.30 -0.79
C TRP A 200 -3.79 4.80 0.20
N ALA A 201 -2.74 4.02 0.44
CA ALA A 201 -1.61 4.35 1.31
C ALA A 201 -0.34 4.62 0.50
N ALA A 202 0.39 5.67 0.88
CA ALA A 202 1.70 5.96 0.31
C ALA A 202 2.79 5.12 0.98
N ILE A 203 3.92 4.93 0.30
CA ILE A 203 5.09 4.30 0.91
C ILE A 203 5.82 5.37 1.73
N LYS A 204 5.88 5.19 3.06
CA LYS A 204 6.51 6.13 4.00
C LYS A 204 8.01 6.19 3.85
N ASP A 205 8.62 5.03 3.69
CA ASP A 205 10.05 4.76 3.83
C ASP A 205 10.74 4.58 2.47
N LYS A 206 10.24 5.27 1.43
CA LYS A 206 10.80 5.27 0.06
C LYS A 206 12.29 5.52 0.00
N ILE A 207 12.85 6.31 0.91
CA ILE A 207 14.30 6.60 0.94
C ILE A 207 15.14 5.31 1.07
N LEU A 208 14.56 4.24 1.62
CA LEU A 208 15.23 2.97 1.84
C LEU A 208 15.21 2.04 0.62
N TRP A 209 14.42 2.32 -0.42
CA TRP A 209 14.24 1.38 -1.54
C TRP A 209 15.52 1.08 -2.34
N GLN A 210 16.54 1.93 -2.19
CA GLN A 210 17.86 1.79 -2.80
C GLN A 210 18.66 0.64 -2.20
N HIS A 211 18.23 0.13 -1.04
CA HIS A 211 18.82 -1.00 -0.36
C HIS A 211 18.18 -2.34 -0.74
N LEU A 212 17.09 -2.32 -1.50
CA LEU A 212 16.45 -3.55 -2.01
C LEU A 212 17.29 -4.14 -3.14
N THR A 213 17.46 -5.46 -3.10
CA THR A 213 18.27 -6.22 -4.07
C THR A 213 17.45 -7.20 -4.89
N LYS A 214 16.22 -7.51 -4.47
CA LYS A 214 15.32 -8.46 -5.13
C LYS A 214 14.23 -7.73 -5.90
N PRO A 215 13.75 -8.30 -7.02
CA PRO A 215 12.56 -7.80 -7.69
C PRO A 215 11.34 -7.82 -6.77
N VAL A 216 10.52 -6.77 -6.84
CA VAL A 216 9.27 -6.66 -6.08
C VAL A 216 8.10 -6.62 -7.03
N ARG A 217 7.26 -7.66 -7.00
CA ARG A 217 5.98 -7.73 -7.70
C ARG A 217 4.90 -7.24 -6.76
N ILE A 218 4.20 -6.17 -7.11
CA ILE A 218 3.21 -5.54 -6.22
C ILE A 218 1.80 -5.88 -6.67
N ILE A 219 1.03 -6.51 -5.77
CA ILE A 219 -0.42 -6.58 -5.84
C ILE A 219 -0.97 -5.32 -5.19
N VAL A 220 -1.56 -4.44 -6.00
CA VAL A 220 -2.09 -3.16 -5.52
C VAL A 220 -3.59 -3.31 -5.28
N CYS A 221 -3.97 -3.36 -4.01
CA CYS A 221 -5.33 -3.61 -3.56
C CYS A 221 -6.16 -2.33 -3.59
N GLY A 222 -7.35 -2.37 -4.18
CA GLY A 222 -8.24 -1.19 -4.25
C GLY A 222 -7.90 -0.19 -5.34
N ALA A 223 -7.04 -0.58 -6.29
CA ALA A 223 -6.82 0.18 -7.51
C ALA A 223 -8.08 0.21 -8.38
N THR A 224 -8.27 1.34 -9.07
CA THR A 224 -9.37 1.53 -10.04
C THR A 224 -8.80 1.95 -11.38
N GLU A 225 -9.64 2.03 -12.42
CA GLU A 225 -9.22 2.59 -13.71
C GLU A 225 -8.76 4.06 -13.60
N PHE A 226 -9.10 4.76 -12.52
CA PHE A 226 -8.75 6.16 -12.26
C PHE A 226 -7.67 6.31 -11.20
N ASN A 227 -7.16 5.23 -10.60
CA ASN A 227 -6.20 5.38 -9.53
C ASN A 227 -5.34 4.12 -9.37
N VAL A 228 -4.05 4.29 -9.66
CA VAL A 228 -3.00 3.41 -9.16
C VAL A 228 -1.96 4.26 -8.45
N HIS A 229 -1.57 3.88 -7.24
CA HIS A 229 -0.65 4.69 -6.46
C HIS A 229 0.75 4.68 -7.08
N ILE A 230 1.27 5.88 -7.35
CA ILE A 230 2.52 6.08 -8.08
C ILE A 230 3.74 5.50 -7.36
N ASP A 231 3.71 5.43 -6.03
CA ASP A 231 4.80 4.84 -5.25
C ASP A 231 5.02 3.36 -5.60
N TYR A 232 3.95 2.60 -5.87
CA TYR A 232 4.07 1.19 -6.25
C TYR A 232 4.59 1.01 -7.68
N LEU A 233 4.18 1.88 -8.62
CA LEU A 233 4.76 1.93 -9.97
C LEU A 233 6.27 2.19 -9.90
N ASN A 234 6.67 3.12 -9.06
CA ASN A 234 8.07 3.50 -8.86
C ASN A 234 8.87 2.41 -8.14
N LEU A 235 8.29 1.74 -7.15
CA LEU A 235 8.91 0.59 -6.47
C LEU A 235 9.16 -0.56 -7.45
N ALA A 236 8.16 -0.94 -8.25
CA ALA A 236 8.34 -1.96 -9.29
C ALA A 236 9.41 -1.56 -10.30
N ARG A 237 9.39 -0.31 -10.78
CA ARG A 237 10.41 0.22 -11.70
C ARG A 237 11.82 0.13 -11.11
N LYS A 238 12.00 0.53 -9.85
CA LYS A 238 13.31 0.53 -9.18
C LYS A 238 13.87 -0.86 -8.94
N THR A 239 13.01 -1.83 -8.69
CA THR A 239 13.40 -3.20 -8.34
C THR A 239 13.38 -4.14 -9.56
N ASN A 240 13.10 -3.63 -10.76
CA ASN A 240 12.87 -4.46 -11.95
C ASN A 240 11.75 -5.50 -11.74
N GLY A 241 10.75 -5.13 -10.95
CA GLY A 241 9.55 -5.90 -10.68
C GLY A 241 8.38 -5.53 -11.58
N SER A 242 7.17 -5.70 -11.07
CA SER A 242 5.92 -5.52 -11.81
C SER A 242 4.77 -5.09 -10.89
N VAL A 243 3.70 -4.51 -11.46
CA VAL A 243 2.49 -4.12 -10.71
C VAL A 243 1.31 -4.90 -11.24
N HIS A 244 0.45 -5.40 -10.35
CA HIS A 244 -0.65 -6.29 -10.64
C HIS A 244 -1.95 -5.72 -10.07
N LEU A 245 -2.91 -5.51 -10.96
CA LEU A 245 -4.23 -4.94 -10.69
C LEU A 245 -5.29 -6.02 -10.91
N MET A 246 -6.55 -5.75 -10.59
CA MET A 246 -7.59 -6.79 -10.71
C MET A 246 -7.68 -7.40 -12.11
N GLU A 247 -7.54 -6.59 -13.17
CA GLU A 247 -7.75 -7.01 -14.57
C GLU A 247 -6.53 -6.79 -15.46
N SER A 248 -5.40 -6.32 -14.92
CA SER A 248 -4.20 -6.05 -15.73
C SER A 248 -2.91 -6.24 -14.95
N ASP A 249 -1.86 -6.60 -15.68
CA ASP A 249 -0.50 -6.80 -15.16
C ASP A 249 0.48 -5.89 -15.92
N LEU A 250 1.27 -5.13 -15.18
CA LEU A 250 2.20 -4.13 -15.69
C LEU A 250 3.64 -4.63 -15.50
N TYR A 251 4.21 -5.15 -16.57
CA TYR A 251 5.59 -5.65 -16.62
C TYR A 251 6.54 -4.64 -17.27
N ASN A 252 7.85 -4.89 -17.16
CA ASN A 252 8.91 -4.12 -17.81
C ASN A 252 8.83 -2.60 -17.56
N LEU A 253 8.39 -2.21 -16.36
CA LEU A 253 8.26 -0.80 -15.99
C LEU A 253 9.61 -0.07 -15.96
N SER A 254 10.71 -0.78 -15.73
CA SER A 254 12.11 -0.30 -15.81
C SER A 254 12.56 0.03 -17.23
N GLY A 255 11.98 -0.62 -18.24
CA GLY A 255 12.34 -0.45 -19.65
C GLY A 255 11.89 0.88 -20.26
N LEU A 256 10.90 1.56 -19.65
CA LEU A 256 10.43 2.86 -20.13
C LEU A 256 11.52 3.94 -19.98
N LYS A 257 11.75 4.72 -21.03
CA LYS A 257 12.78 5.76 -21.11
C LYS A 257 12.27 7.12 -20.66
N GLU A 258 13.18 8.03 -20.36
CA GLU A 258 12.87 9.41 -20.00
C GLU A 258 11.93 10.05 -21.05
N GLY A 259 10.85 10.69 -20.59
CA GLY A 259 9.83 11.29 -21.44
C GLY A 259 8.74 10.34 -21.95
N GLU A 260 8.92 9.01 -21.85
CA GLU A 260 7.88 8.05 -22.23
C GLU A 260 6.72 8.06 -21.23
N ILE A 261 5.53 7.72 -21.72
CA ILE A 261 4.29 7.76 -20.96
C ILE A 261 3.80 6.34 -20.71
N LEU A 262 3.57 6.03 -19.44
CA LEU A 262 2.81 4.87 -18.99
C LEU A 262 1.35 5.29 -18.78
N GLN A 263 0.44 4.58 -19.45
CA GLN A 263 -1.00 4.70 -19.21
C GLN A 263 -1.48 3.51 -18.39
N VAL A 264 -2.16 3.78 -17.27
CA VAL A 264 -2.78 2.75 -16.43
C VAL A 264 -4.24 3.16 -16.23
N GLY A 265 -5.14 2.44 -16.89
CA GLY A 265 -6.52 2.89 -17.04
C GLY A 265 -6.56 4.27 -17.70
N LYS A 266 -7.14 5.24 -16.99
CA LYS A 266 -7.27 6.65 -17.42
C LYS A 266 -6.16 7.55 -16.87
N ASN A 267 -5.26 7.02 -16.05
CA ASN A 267 -4.15 7.77 -15.46
C ASN A 267 -2.94 7.72 -16.39
N ARG A 268 -2.25 8.85 -16.52
CA ARG A 268 -1.02 8.97 -17.30
C ARG A 268 0.15 9.37 -16.41
N PHE A 269 1.25 8.65 -16.57
CA PHE A 269 2.51 8.87 -15.86
C PHE A 269 3.63 9.06 -16.87
N VAL A 270 4.41 10.11 -16.72
CA VAL A 270 5.61 10.32 -17.55
C VAL A 270 6.85 9.92 -16.77
N VAL A 271 7.83 9.30 -17.43
CA VAL A 271 9.14 9.09 -16.83
C VAL A 271 9.90 10.42 -16.80
N LYS A 272 10.20 10.89 -15.58
CA LYS A 272 11.02 12.06 -15.29
C LYS A 272 12.10 11.74 -14.26
N ASN A 273 13.36 12.02 -14.61
CA ASN A 273 14.54 11.68 -13.80
C ASN A 273 14.54 10.20 -13.37
N GLY A 274 14.16 9.31 -14.29
CA GLY A 274 14.09 7.87 -14.04
C GLY A 274 12.96 7.40 -13.11
N MET A 275 12.01 8.28 -12.77
CA MET A 275 10.83 8.01 -11.93
C MET A 275 9.55 8.31 -12.70
N PHE A 276 8.46 7.60 -12.42
CA PHE A 276 7.14 8.03 -12.85
C PHE A 276 6.71 9.28 -12.08
N VAL A 277 6.18 10.25 -12.82
CA VAL A 277 5.51 11.45 -12.31
C VAL A 277 4.14 11.53 -12.97
N GLU A 278 3.09 11.76 -12.20
CA GLU A 278 1.73 11.84 -12.74
C GLU A 278 1.52 13.12 -13.56
N THR A 279 0.92 12.99 -14.74
CA THR A 279 0.65 14.10 -15.67
C THR A 279 -0.84 14.45 -15.77
N GLY A 280 -1.70 13.77 -15.03
CA GLY A 280 -3.16 13.94 -15.06
C GLY A 280 -3.89 12.79 -15.75
N TYR A 281 -5.16 13.03 -16.10
CA TYR A 281 -6.07 12.05 -16.70
C TYR A 281 -6.29 12.31 -18.18
N GLU A 282 -6.54 11.25 -18.95
CA GLU A 282 -7.21 11.41 -20.24
C GLU A 282 -8.71 11.66 -20.00
N TYR A 283 -9.16 12.86 -20.32
CA TYR A 283 -10.58 13.13 -20.50
C TYR A 283 -10.91 12.83 -21.96
N GLU A 284 -11.78 11.86 -22.23
CA GLU A 284 -12.36 11.70 -23.57
C GLU A 284 -13.02 13.04 -23.97
N LYS A 285 -12.67 13.53 -25.17
CA LYS A 285 -13.30 14.71 -25.77
C LYS A 285 -14.68 14.37 -26.31
#